data_AF-A0A2T4S6K9-F1
#
_entry.id   AF-A0A2T4S6K9-F1
#
_cell.length_a   1.000
_cell.length_b   1.000
_cell.length_c   1.000
_cell.angle_alpha   90.00
_cell.angle_beta   90.00
_cell.angle_gamma   90.00
#
_symmetry.space_group_name_H-M   'P 1'
#
loop_
_entity.id
_entity.type
_entity.pdbx_description
1 polymer ?
#
loop_
_entity_poly.entity_id
_entity_poly.type
_entity_poly.pdbx_seq_one_letter_code
_entity_poly.pdbx_strand_id
1 'polypeptide(L)'
;FQIVIAIQSLMAFIIGVLAAHQFKFSGPSAVMIGSSAMIGSGAVQFTSKGLALKGIGDIINIIIVVMIACVLVLLLSGKLGSLEMIILPVVIPVVSGFIGLMILPFVSHITKALGAMIHSFTELNPLLMSILIAMTYALLMVTPISLVAIATAISLSGLGSGAANLGIVAACVTFIWGSLPVNKAGVNIVLIIGAAKMMIPVYFKHLIIAVPLALNGLVAGLVAYFIGIQGTPMSAGFG
;
A
#
# COMPACT_ATOMS: atom_id res chain seq x y z
N PHE A 1 6.92 16.03 13.89
CA PHE A 1 6.36 14.67 14.05
C PHE A 1 4.83 14.65 13.98
N GLN A 2 4.11 15.38 14.84
CA GLN A 2 2.62 15.36 14.86
C GLN A 2 1.96 15.76 13.53
N ILE A 3 2.50 16.77 12.83
CA ILE A 3 2.00 17.20 11.51
C ILE A 3 2.07 16.06 10.48
N VAL A 4 3.11 15.23 10.53
CA VAL A 4 3.28 14.10 9.60
C VAL A 4 2.21 13.05 9.83
N ILE A 5 1.88 12.75 11.09
CA ILE A 5 0.82 11.81 11.44
C ILE A 5 -0.55 12.31 10.95
N ALA A 6 -0.81 13.61 11.10
CA ALA A 6 -2.05 14.21 10.60
C ALA A 6 -2.16 14.05 9.07
N ILE A 7 -1.09 14.36 8.33
CA ILE A 7 -1.06 14.18 6.87
C ILE A 7 -1.20 12.71 6.47
N GLN A 8 -0.52 11.79 7.15
CA GLN A 8 -0.64 10.36 6.92
C GLN A 8 -2.07 9.86 7.13
N SER A 9 -2.78 10.39 8.13
CA SER A 9 -4.18 10.05 8.36
C SER A 9 -5.12 10.51 7.25
N LEU A 10 -4.76 11.57 6.54
CA LEU A 10 -5.51 12.10 5.39
C LEU A 10 -5.11 11.46 4.06
N MET A 11 -4.15 10.53 4.04
CA MET A 11 -3.67 9.94 2.78
C MET A 11 -4.75 9.21 2.01
N ALA A 12 -5.67 8.51 2.69
CA ALA A 12 -6.79 7.86 2.03
C ALA A 12 -7.66 8.87 1.24
N PHE A 13 -7.92 10.03 1.82
CA PHE A 13 -8.63 11.13 1.16
C PHE A 13 -7.85 11.64 -0.06
N ILE A 14 -6.56 11.93 0.11
CA ILE A 14 -5.68 12.44 -0.96
C ILE A 14 -5.63 11.45 -2.13
N ILE A 15 -5.46 10.15 -1.85
CA ILE A 15 -5.44 9.09 -2.87
C ILE A 15 -6.77 9.07 -3.64
N GLY A 16 -7.91 9.15 -2.94
CA GLY A 16 -9.23 9.16 -3.57
C GLY A 16 -9.46 10.37 -4.49
N VAL A 17 -9.08 11.57 -4.04
CA VAL A 17 -9.19 12.79 -4.85
C VAL A 17 -8.29 12.72 -6.09
N LEU A 18 -7.03 12.28 -5.93
CA LEU A 18 -6.09 12.15 -7.05
C LEU A 18 -6.53 11.08 -8.05
N ALA A 19 -7.05 9.95 -7.56
CA ALA A 19 -7.61 8.93 -8.44
C ALA A 19 -8.78 9.48 -9.25
N ALA A 20 -9.72 10.18 -8.62
CA ALA A 20 -10.85 10.82 -9.30
C ALA A 20 -10.41 11.87 -10.33
N HIS A 21 -9.36 12.63 -10.03
CA HIS A 21 -8.76 13.57 -10.98
C HIS A 21 -8.21 12.85 -12.22
N GLN A 22 -7.58 11.69 -12.07
CA GLN A 22 -7.12 10.89 -13.22
C GLN A 22 -8.27 10.38 -14.09
N PHE A 23 -9.45 10.14 -13.51
CA PHE A 23 -10.69 9.83 -14.25
C PHE A 23 -11.40 11.06 -14.83
N LYS A 24 -10.82 12.27 -14.70
CA LYS A 24 -11.38 13.55 -15.17
C LYS A 24 -12.74 13.88 -14.57
N PHE A 25 -13.02 13.42 -13.35
CA PHE A 25 -14.23 13.80 -12.64
C PHE A 25 -14.19 15.26 -12.19
N SER A 26 -15.37 15.86 -12.00
CA SER A 26 -15.52 17.22 -11.52
C SER A 26 -14.98 17.36 -10.08
N GLY A 27 -14.57 18.58 -9.70
CA GLY A 27 -14.05 18.88 -8.36
C GLY A 27 -14.93 18.35 -7.21
N PRO A 28 -16.26 18.58 -7.23
CA PRO A 28 -17.16 18.02 -6.21
C PRO A 28 -17.13 16.49 -6.14
N SER A 29 -17.13 15.82 -7.30
CA SER A 29 -17.08 14.37 -7.39
C SER A 29 -15.77 13.80 -6.86
N ALA A 30 -14.66 14.49 -7.11
CA ALA A 30 -13.36 14.10 -6.57
C ALA A 30 -13.33 14.16 -5.04
N VAL A 31 -13.90 15.22 -4.45
CA VAL A 31 -14.02 15.34 -2.99
C VAL A 31 -14.93 14.25 -2.42
N MET A 32 -16.03 13.91 -3.08
CA MET A 32 -16.92 12.81 -2.66
C MET A 32 -16.18 11.45 -2.66
N ILE A 33 -15.41 11.17 -3.71
CA ILE A 33 -14.60 9.93 -3.80
C ILE A 33 -13.49 9.93 -2.73
N GLY A 34 -12.86 11.08 -2.47
CA GLY A 34 -11.91 11.24 -1.37
C GLY A 34 -12.53 10.94 0.00
N SER A 35 -13.69 11.51 0.29
CA SER A 35 -14.43 11.26 1.55
C SER A 35 -14.83 9.79 1.68
N SER A 36 -15.24 9.17 0.58
CA SER A 36 -15.55 7.73 0.50
C SER A 36 -14.34 6.88 0.88
N ALA A 37 -13.19 7.16 0.25
CA ALA A 37 -11.93 6.47 0.51
C ALA A 37 -11.51 6.63 1.97
N MET A 38 -11.65 7.83 2.55
CA MET A 38 -11.33 8.09 3.95
C MET A 38 -12.18 7.23 4.91
N ILE A 39 -13.50 7.22 4.72
CA ILE A 39 -14.43 6.44 5.56
C ILE A 39 -14.17 4.94 5.40
N GLY A 40 -14.03 4.47 4.17
CA GLY A 40 -13.84 3.05 3.87
C GLY A 40 -12.45 2.52 4.20
N SER A 41 -11.41 3.36 4.29
CA SER A 41 -10.01 2.93 4.49
C SER A 41 -9.73 2.22 5.81
N GLY A 42 -10.59 2.37 6.82
CA GLY A 42 -10.33 1.96 8.20
C GLY A 42 -9.42 2.91 8.99
N ALA A 43 -8.98 4.03 8.40
CA ALA A 43 -8.25 5.08 9.10
C ALA A 43 -9.15 5.87 10.07
N VAL A 44 -10.45 5.96 9.77
CA VAL A 44 -11.46 6.55 10.65
C VAL A 44 -11.98 5.46 11.60
N GLN A 45 -11.69 5.59 12.89
CA GLN A 45 -12.16 4.69 13.93
C GLN A 45 -13.18 5.39 14.83
N PHE A 46 -14.40 4.85 14.85
CA PHE A 46 -15.46 5.31 15.74
C PHE A 46 -15.23 4.72 17.13
N THR A 47 -14.78 5.55 18.08
CA THR A 47 -14.56 5.16 19.47
C THR A 47 -15.69 5.73 20.35
N SER A 48 -15.93 5.15 21.53
CA SER A 48 -16.91 5.64 22.50
C SER A 48 -16.70 7.10 22.96
N LYS A 49 -15.52 7.67 22.73
CA LYS A 49 -15.16 9.08 23.04
C LYS A 49 -15.21 10.02 21.82
N GLY A 50 -15.58 9.52 20.64
CA GLY A 50 -15.64 10.29 19.40
C GLY A 50 -14.91 9.65 18.23
N LEU A 51 -14.67 10.46 17.19
CA LEU A 51 -14.01 10.04 15.95
C LEU A 51 -12.49 10.15 16.10
N ALA A 52 -11.78 9.04 15.93
CA ALA A 52 -10.32 9.00 15.98
C ALA A 52 -9.76 8.71 14.58
N LEU A 53 -8.75 9.48 14.17
CA LEU A 53 -7.99 9.23 12.95
C LEU A 53 -6.71 8.49 13.28
N LYS A 54 -6.55 7.27 12.76
CA LYS A 54 -5.41 6.41 13.07
C LYS A 54 -4.84 5.75 11.82
N GLY A 55 -3.61 6.14 11.49
CA GLY A 55 -2.83 5.52 10.42
C GLY A 55 -3.34 5.88 9.01
N ILE A 56 -2.74 5.24 8.01
CA ILE A 56 -2.96 5.53 6.58
C ILE A 56 -4.20 4.80 6.02
N GLY A 57 -4.71 3.81 6.75
CA GLY A 57 -5.73 2.88 6.27
C GLY A 57 -5.16 1.75 5.40
N ASP A 58 -6.00 0.78 5.05
CA ASP A 58 -5.60 -0.34 4.19
C ASP A 58 -5.65 0.06 2.71
N ILE A 59 -4.50 0.00 2.03
CA ILE A 59 -4.34 0.45 0.63
C ILE A 59 -5.22 -0.37 -0.32
N ILE A 60 -5.34 -1.68 -0.10
CA ILE A 60 -6.17 -2.55 -0.96
C ILE A 60 -7.63 -2.15 -0.80
N ASN A 61 -8.07 -1.92 0.44
CA ASN A 61 -9.45 -1.50 0.68
C ASN A 61 -9.73 -0.11 0.10
N ILE A 62 -8.77 0.84 0.21
CA ILE A 62 -8.87 2.16 -0.42
C ILE A 62 -9.10 2.02 -1.92
N ILE A 63 -8.33 1.18 -2.61
CA ILE A 63 -8.48 0.97 -4.07
C ILE A 63 -9.89 0.46 -4.40
N ILE A 64 -10.40 -0.51 -3.65
CA ILE A 64 -11.74 -1.09 -3.86
C ILE A 64 -12.83 -0.02 -3.65
N VAL A 65 -12.74 0.74 -2.56
CA VAL A 65 -13.71 1.78 -2.21
C VAL A 65 -13.72 2.91 -3.24
N VAL A 66 -12.53 3.34 -3.68
CA VAL A 66 -12.40 4.34 -4.75
C VAL A 66 -13.03 3.83 -6.03
N MET A 67 -12.80 2.56 -6.43
CA MET A 67 -13.45 2.00 -7.61
C MET A 67 -14.97 2.02 -7.49
N ILE A 68 -15.53 1.59 -6.35
CA ILE A 68 -16.98 1.60 -6.12
C ILE A 68 -17.53 3.02 -6.15
N ALA A 69 -16.87 3.98 -5.49
CA ALA A 69 -17.27 5.39 -5.48
C ALA A 69 -17.24 5.99 -6.90
N CYS A 70 -16.21 5.70 -7.70
CA CYS A 70 -16.14 6.11 -9.11
C CYS A 70 -17.32 5.55 -9.94
N VAL A 71 -17.68 4.27 -9.73
CA VAL A 71 -18.84 3.66 -10.41
C VAL A 71 -20.15 4.34 -9.99
N LEU A 72 -20.32 4.64 -8.70
CA LEU A 72 -21.52 5.34 -8.21
C LEU A 72 -21.64 6.76 -8.80
N VAL A 73 -20.53 7.50 -8.90
CA VAL A 73 -20.48 8.80 -9.57
C VAL A 73 -20.94 8.66 -11.02
N LEU A 74 -20.35 7.72 -11.78
CA LEU A 74 -20.71 7.49 -13.19
C LEU A 74 -22.19 7.10 -13.39
N LEU A 75 -22.77 6.36 -12.45
CA LEU A 75 -24.15 5.89 -12.54
C LEU A 75 -25.20 6.95 -12.17
N LEU A 76 -24.86 7.85 -11.25
CA LEU A 76 -25.79 8.81 -10.65
C LEU A 76 -25.64 10.23 -11.21
N SER A 77 -24.46 10.59 -11.73
CA SER A 77 -24.23 11.92 -12.30
C SER A 77 -25.16 12.20 -13.48
N GLY A 78 -25.79 13.38 -13.47
CA GLY A 78 -26.71 13.81 -14.53
C GLY A 78 -28.11 13.19 -14.49
N LYS A 79 -28.42 12.33 -13.49
CA LYS A 79 -29.75 11.70 -13.37
C LYS A 79 -30.70 12.39 -12.39
N LEU A 80 -30.18 13.26 -11.51
CA LEU A 80 -30.92 13.82 -10.37
C LEU A 80 -31.22 15.33 -10.51
N GLY A 81 -30.78 15.97 -11.60
CA GLY A 81 -31.05 17.38 -11.87
C GLY A 81 -30.56 18.30 -10.74
N SER A 82 -31.42 19.18 -10.23
CA SER A 82 -31.08 20.11 -9.15
C SER A 82 -30.84 19.44 -7.79
N LEU A 83 -31.39 18.24 -7.56
CA LEU A 83 -31.19 17.48 -6.32
C LEU A 83 -29.78 16.88 -6.23
N GLU A 84 -29.05 16.85 -7.34
CA GLU A 84 -27.71 16.29 -7.45
C GLU A 84 -26.73 16.94 -6.46
N MET A 85 -26.83 18.26 -6.25
CA MET A 85 -25.97 19.02 -5.33
C MET A 85 -26.18 18.64 -3.85
N ILE A 86 -27.35 18.11 -3.50
CA ILE A 86 -27.71 17.77 -2.11
C ILE A 86 -27.56 16.27 -1.87
N ILE A 87 -28.01 15.45 -2.82
CA ILE A 87 -28.10 14.00 -2.64
C ILE A 87 -26.75 13.31 -2.87
N LEU A 88 -26.00 13.67 -3.92
CA LEU A 88 -24.75 13.00 -4.26
C LEU A 88 -23.70 13.05 -3.14
N PRO A 89 -23.45 14.20 -2.47
CA PRO A 89 -22.45 14.29 -1.40
C PRO A 89 -22.74 13.41 -0.19
N VAL A 90 -23.99 12.99 -0.02
CA VAL A 90 -24.40 12.06 1.04
C VAL A 90 -24.36 10.63 0.52
N VAL A 91 -25.03 10.35 -0.60
CA VAL A 91 -25.21 8.97 -1.09
C VAL A 91 -23.88 8.34 -1.49
N ILE A 92 -23.01 9.05 -2.20
CA ILE A 92 -21.76 8.44 -2.68
C ILE A 92 -20.86 8.04 -1.49
N PRO A 93 -20.49 8.95 -0.56
CA PRO A 93 -19.61 8.58 0.55
C PRO A 93 -20.24 7.61 1.55
N VAL A 94 -21.55 7.72 1.81
CA VAL A 94 -22.22 6.82 2.75
C VAL A 94 -22.30 5.41 2.18
N VAL A 95 -22.75 5.24 0.93
CA VAL A 95 -22.91 3.90 0.34
C VAL A 95 -21.56 3.24 0.10
N SER A 96 -20.63 3.93 -0.57
CA SER A 96 -19.31 3.35 -0.85
C SER A 96 -18.44 3.18 0.40
N GLY A 97 -18.52 4.12 1.36
CA GLY A 97 -17.85 4.01 2.65
C GLY A 97 -18.40 2.83 3.48
N PHE A 98 -19.72 2.64 3.52
CA PHE A 98 -20.34 1.51 4.20
C PHE A 98 -19.92 0.17 3.60
N ILE A 99 -19.96 0.03 2.27
CA ILE A 99 -19.47 -1.17 1.59
C ILE A 99 -17.99 -1.39 1.89
N GLY A 100 -17.18 -0.32 1.88
CA GLY A 100 -15.77 -0.37 2.25
C GLY A 100 -15.51 -0.90 3.65
N LEU A 101 -16.30 -0.47 4.63
CA LEU A 101 -16.20 -0.96 6.01
C LEU A 101 -16.59 -2.45 6.13
N MET A 102 -17.53 -2.93 5.32
CA MET A 102 -17.87 -4.36 5.28
C MET A 102 -16.78 -5.22 4.61
N ILE A 103 -16.05 -4.67 3.63
CA ILE A 103 -14.96 -5.36 2.93
C ILE A 103 -13.65 -5.34 3.75
N LEU A 104 -13.45 -4.30 4.56
CA LEU A 104 -12.25 -4.12 5.40
C LEU A 104 -11.81 -5.38 6.17
N PRO A 105 -12.68 -6.12 6.90
CA PRO A 105 -12.26 -7.32 7.60
C PRO A 105 -11.71 -8.41 6.65
N PHE A 106 -12.33 -8.60 5.48
CA PHE A 106 -11.88 -9.59 4.50
C PHE A 106 -10.50 -9.26 3.95
N VAL A 107 -10.26 -7.98 3.64
CA VAL A 107 -8.96 -7.50 3.18
C VAL A 107 -7.91 -7.65 4.30
N SER A 108 -8.28 -7.34 5.54
CA SER A 108 -7.40 -7.53 6.70
C SER A 108 -7.01 -8.99 6.93
N HIS A 109 -7.87 -9.96 6.58
CA HIS A 109 -7.51 -11.37 6.64
C HIS A 109 -6.37 -11.74 5.67
N ILE A 110 -6.33 -11.13 4.48
CA ILE A 110 -5.26 -11.37 3.50
C ILE A 110 -3.92 -10.87 4.04
N THR A 111 -3.88 -9.63 4.56
CA THR A 111 -2.66 -9.08 5.17
C THR A 111 -2.22 -9.86 6.40
N LYS A 112 -3.15 -10.34 7.23
CA LYS A 112 -2.84 -11.23 8.36
C LYS A 112 -2.32 -12.59 7.91
N ALA A 113 -2.87 -13.18 6.86
CA ALA A 113 -2.40 -14.45 6.32
C ALA A 113 -0.96 -14.35 5.77
N LEU A 114 -0.66 -13.26 5.04
CA LEU A 114 0.71 -12.97 4.60
C LEU A 114 1.65 -12.74 5.78
N GLY A 115 1.19 -12.03 6.81
CA GLY A 115 1.93 -11.87 8.06
C GLY A 115 2.23 -13.23 8.71
N ALA A 116 1.22 -14.09 8.86
CA ALA A 116 1.40 -15.43 9.44
C ALA A 116 2.39 -16.29 8.63
N MET A 117 2.35 -16.19 7.29
CA MET A 117 3.32 -16.85 6.43
C MET A 117 4.75 -16.34 6.67
N ILE A 118 4.96 -15.02 6.75
CA ILE A 118 6.28 -14.46 7.08
C ILE A 118 6.71 -14.83 8.51
N HIS A 119 5.79 -14.85 9.46
CA HIS A 119 6.08 -15.27 10.83
C HIS A 119 6.57 -16.73 10.87
N SER A 120 5.98 -17.62 10.07
CA SER A 120 6.46 -19.01 9.97
C SER A 120 7.92 -19.11 9.48
N PHE A 121 8.39 -18.13 8.70
CA PHE A 121 9.81 -18.09 8.30
C PHE A 121 10.74 -17.68 9.44
N THR A 122 10.25 -16.92 10.42
CA THR A 122 11.05 -16.49 11.57
C THR A 122 11.39 -17.63 12.54
N GLU A 123 10.65 -18.75 12.46
CA GLU A 123 10.90 -19.96 13.25
C GLU A 123 11.94 -20.88 12.62
N LEU A 124 12.37 -20.60 11.38
CA LEU A 124 13.41 -21.35 10.68
C LEU A 124 14.81 -20.96 11.15
N ASN A 125 15.83 -21.69 10.68
CA ASN A 125 17.21 -21.31 10.96
C ASN A 125 17.51 -19.89 10.40
N PRO A 126 18.37 -19.10 11.07
CA PRO A 126 18.58 -17.68 10.73
C PRO A 126 18.97 -17.41 9.27
N LEU A 127 19.68 -18.34 8.63
CA LEU A 127 20.06 -18.24 7.22
C LEU A 127 18.85 -18.39 6.28
N LEU A 128 18.03 -19.45 6.42
CA LEU A 128 16.84 -19.62 5.56
C LEU A 128 15.80 -18.54 5.85
N MET A 129 15.62 -18.18 7.13
CA MET A 129 14.77 -17.06 7.53
C MET A 129 15.12 -15.80 6.74
N SER A 130 16.40 -15.40 6.74
CA SER A 130 16.84 -14.16 6.10
C SER A 130 16.61 -14.19 4.58
N ILE A 131 16.89 -15.31 3.94
CA ILE A 131 16.66 -15.51 2.49
C ILE A 131 15.17 -15.43 2.15
N LEU A 132 14.32 -16.18 2.86
CA LEU A 132 12.89 -16.25 2.56
C LEU A 132 12.19 -14.92 2.82
N ILE A 133 12.54 -14.23 3.91
CA ILE A 133 11.97 -12.91 4.22
C ILE A 133 12.43 -11.88 3.18
N ALA A 134 13.71 -11.83 2.83
CA ALA A 134 14.22 -10.87 1.84
C ALA A 134 13.58 -11.09 0.45
N MET A 135 13.46 -12.34 -0.02
CA MET A 135 12.77 -12.67 -1.26
C MET A 135 11.30 -12.27 -1.23
N THR A 136 10.60 -12.57 -0.13
CA THR A 136 9.17 -12.27 0.01
C THR A 136 8.94 -10.76 0.00
N TYR A 137 9.72 -9.99 0.76
CA TYR A 137 9.61 -8.53 0.77
C TYR A 137 9.99 -7.89 -0.57
N ALA A 138 10.98 -8.44 -1.28
CA ALA A 138 11.34 -7.99 -2.62
C ALA A 138 10.17 -8.15 -3.62
N LEU A 139 9.49 -9.29 -3.58
CA LEU A 139 8.32 -9.58 -4.44
C LEU A 139 7.11 -8.73 -4.06
N LEU A 140 6.86 -8.56 -2.76
CA LEU A 140 5.69 -7.82 -2.28
C LEU A 140 5.86 -6.30 -2.43
N MET A 141 7.08 -5.76 -2.53
CA MET A 141 7.32 -4.31 -2.66
C MET A 141 6.58 -3.66 -3.83
N VAL A 142 6.45 -4.39 -4.93
CA VAL A 142 5.78 -3.95 -6.18
C VAL A 142 4.31 -4.38 -6.25
N THR A 143 3.72 -4.71 -5.11
CA THR A 143 2.29 -5.02 -4.99
C THR A 143 1.54 -3.89 -4.27
N PRO A 144 0.21 -3.79 -4.42
CA PRO A 144 -0.60 -2.80 -3.68
C PRO A 144 -0.73 -3.11 -2.18
N ILE A 145 0.13 -3.98 -1.63
CA ILE A 145 0.14 -4.40 -0.24
C ILE A 145 1.02 -3.45 0.58
N SER A 146 0.68 -3.25 1.85
CA SER A 146 1.47 -2.45 2.79
C SER A 146 2.46 -3.33 3.56
N LEU A 147 3.74 -3.29 3.16
CA LEU A 147 4.81 -4.05 3.82
C LEU A 147 5.03 -3.63 5.27
N VAL A 148 4.90 -2.33 5.55
CA VAL A 148 4.99 -1.78 6.91
C VAL A 148 3.86 -2.34 7.77
N ALA A 149 2.63 -2.43 7.24
CA ALA A 149 1.50 -2.99 7.97
C ALA A 149 1.72 -4.48 8.30
N ILE A 150 2.27 -5.26 7.35
CA ILE A 150 2.63 -6.65 7.60
C ILE A 150 3.70 -6.76 8.69
N ALA A 151 4.83 -6.05 8.54
CA ALA A 151 5.94 -6.12 9.48
C ALA A 151 5.53 -5.72 10.91
N THR A 152 4.73 -4.65 11.02
CA THR A 152 4.20 -4.19 12.31
C THR A 152 3.18 -5.15 12.91
N ALA A 153 2.35 -5.80 12.09
CA ALA A 153 1.37 -6.78 12.58
C ALA A 153 2.03 -8.00 13.23
N ILE A 154 3.18 -8.45 12.70
CA ILE A 154 3.94 -9.58 13.26
C ILE A 154 5.11 -9.17 14.17
N SER A 155 5.24 -7.87 14.45
CA SER A 155 6.35 -7.31 15.25
C SER A 155 7.74 -7.75 14.75
N LEU A 156 7.93 -7.80 13.43
CA LEU A 156 9.17 -8.26 12.80
C LEU A 156 10.34 -7.36 13.20
N SER A 157 11.32 -7.90 13.91
CA SER A 157 12.43 -7.13 14.46
C SER A 157 13.76 -7.87 14.36
N GLY A 158 14.86 -7.19 14.65
CA GLY A 158 16.20 -7.77 14.62
C GLY A 158 16.59 -8.18 13.20
N LEU A 159 17.20 -9.35 13.07
CA LEU A 159 17.72 -9.86 11.78
C LEU A 159 16.62 -10.05 10.73
N GLY A 160 15.42 -10.50 11.12
CA GLY A 160 14.30 -10.65 10.20
C GLY A 160 13.85 -9.32 9.60
N SER A 161 13.84 -8.25 10.40
CA SER A 161 13.58 -6.90 9.88
C SER A 161 14.70 -6.43 8.96
N GLY A 162 15.97 -6.68 9.29
CA GLY A 162 17.09 -6.30 8.42
C GLY A 162 17.07 -7.03 7.07
N ALA A 163 16.68 -8.29 7.06
CA ALA A 163 16.46 -9.06 5.83
C ALA A 163 15.31 -8.48 4.99
N ALA A 164 14.19 -8.09 5.62
CA ALA A 164 13.08 -7.43 4.95
C ALA A 164 13.49 -6.09 4.30
N ASN A 165 14.23 -5.25 5.06
CA ASN A 165 14.83 -4.01 4.58
C ASN A 165 15.67 -4.23 3.31
N LEU A 166 16.64 -5.15 3.38
CA LEU A 166 17.51 -5.45 2.24
C LEU A 166 16.75 -6.04 1.05
N GLY A 167 15.69 -6.82 1.29
CA GLY A 167 14.79 -7.29 0.23
C GLY A 167 14.12 -6.15 -0.52
N ILE A 168 13.62 -5.13 0.19
CA ILE A 168 13.02 -3.93 -0.41
C ILE A 168 14.08 -3.15 -1.22
N VAL A 169 15.26 -2.93 -0.64
CA VAL A 169 16.36 -2.22 -1.33
C VAL A 169 16.78 -2.98 -2.59
N ALA A 170 16.90 -4.30 -2.52
CA ALA A 170 17.18 -5.16 -3.66
C ALA A 170 16.13 -5.00 -4.76
N ALA A 171 14.85 -4.96 -4.41
CA ALA A 171 13.77 -4.72 -5.37
C ALA A 171 13.89 -3.35 -6.05
N CYS A 172 14.12 -2.28 -5.26
CA CYS A 172 14.32 -0.93 -5.79
C CYS A 172 15.50 -0.87 -6.77
N VAL A 173 16.64 -1.48 -6.42
CA VAL A 173 17.83 -1.53 -7.28
C VAL A 173 17.56 -2.33 -8.56
N THR A 174 16.84 -3.44 -8.48
CA THR A 174 16.42 -4.22 -9.66
C THR A 174 15.57 -3.37 -10.61
N PHE A 175 14.62 -2.60 -10.08
CA PHE A 175 13.82 -1.69 -10.91
C PHE A 175 14.62 -0.54 -11.49
N ILE A 176 15.55 0.05 -10.75
CA ILE A 176 16.42 1.11 -11.26
C ILE A 176 17.22 0.57 -12.45
N TRP A 177 17.90 -0.57 -12.29
CA TRP A 177 18.68 -1.17 -13.37
C TRP A 177 17.84 -1.55 -14.59
N GLY A 178 16.66 -2.12 -14.38
CA GLY A 178 15.73 -2.41 -15.48
C GLY A 178 15.14 -1.16 -16.14
N SER A 179 15.05 -0.05 -15.40
CA SER A 179 14.48 1.21 -15.86
C SER A 179 15.48 2.11 -16.60
N LEU A 180 16.79 2.01 -16.30
CA LEU A 180 17.85 2.80 -16.94
C LEU A 180 17.82 2.78 -18.49
N PRO A 181 17.69 1.62 -19.17
CA PRO A 181 17.69 1.58 -20.63
C PRO A 181 16.35 1.96 -21.28
N VAL A 182 15.25 1.96 -20.52
CA VAL A 182 13.88 2.08 -21.07
C VAL A 182 13.24 3.43 -20.75
N ASN A 183 13.52 3.98 -19.57
CA ASN A 183 12.85 5.17 -19.05
C ASN A 183 13.78 6.39 -19.01
N LYS A 184 13.16 7.58 -19.08
CA LYS A 184 13.86 8.87 -18.95
C LYS A 184 14.48 8.99 -17.56
N ALA A 185 15.56 9.78 -17.47
CA ALA A 185 16.29 10.04 -16.22
C ALA A 185 15.39 10.45 -15.04
N GLY A 186 14.31 11.20 -15.30
CA GLY A 186 13.35 11.60 -14.26
C GLY A 186 12.68 10.42 -13.55
N VAL A 187 12.31 9.35 -14.26
CA VAL A 187 11.73 8.15 -13.65
C VAL A 187 12.75 7.45 -12.76
N ASN A 188 14.01 7.40 -13.22
CA ASN A 188 15.09 6.75 -12.48
C ASN A 188 15.42 7.50 -11.18
N ILE A 189 15.40 8.83 -11.19
CA ILE A 189 15.56 9.66 -10.00
C ILE A 189 14.44 9.40 -8.99
N VAL A 190 13.20 9.30 -9.47
CA VAL A 190 12.03 9.08 -8.60
C VAL A 190 12.04 7.66 -8.01
N LEU A 191 12.58 6.66 -8.72
CA LEU A 191 12.83 5.32 -8.17
C LEU A 191 13.89 5.33 -7.07
N ILE A 192 14.98 6.10 -7.23
CA ILE A 192 16.03 6.26 -6.21
C ILE A 192 15.47 6.85 -4.92
N ILE A 193 14.53 7.81 -5.03
CA ILE A 193 13.86 8.44 -3.88
C ILE A 193 12.86 7.48 -3.18
N GLY A 194 12.59 6.30 -3.75
CA GLY A 194 11.79 5.26 -3.11
C GLY A 194 10.37 5.13 -3.66
N ALA A 195 10.04 5.72 -4.81
CA ALA A 195 8.73 5.57 -5.43
C ALA A 195 8.59 4.26 -6.24
N ALA A 196 9.09 3.14 -5.71
CA ALA A 196 9.06 1.84 -6.40
C ALA A 196 7.63 1.37 -6.70
N LYS A 197 6.62 1.86 -5.96
CA LYS A 197 5.20 1.62 -6.25
C LYS A 197 4.75 2.12 -7.63
N MET A 198 5.50 3.03 -8.29
CA MET A 198 5.22 3.39 -9.69
C MET A 198 5.40 2.23 -10.67
N MET A 199 6.15 1.19 -10.29
CA MET A 199 6.40 0.01 -11.12
C MET A 199 5.33 -1.08 -10.98
N ILE A 200 4.32 -0.90 -10.13
CA ILE A 200 3.19 -1.84 -9.99
C ILE A 200 2.60 -2.21 -11.37
N PRO A 201 2.25 -1.26 -12.27
CA PRO A 201 1.66 -1.61 -13.56
C PRO A 201 2.61 -2.41 -14.46
N VAL A 202 3.91 -2.10 -14.42
CA VAL A 202 4.94 -2.80 -15.21
C VAL A 202 5.12 -4.22 -14.71
N TYR A 203 5.15 -4.41 -13.39
CA TYR A 203 5.27 -5.71 -12.74
C TYR A 203 4.12 -6.65 -13.10
N PHE A 204 2.87 -6.17 -13.01
CA PHE A 204 1.69 -6.98 -13.37
C PHE A 204 1.57 -7.24 -14.88
N LYS A 205 2.11 -6.36 -15.73
CA LYS A 205 2.16 -6.58 -17.18
C LYS A 205 3.23 -7.62 -17.58
N HIS A 206 4.32 -7.69 -16.83
CA HIS A 206 5.46 -8.56 -17.11
C HIS A 206 5.88 -9.33 -15.85
N LEU A 207 5.11 -10.36 -15.50
CA LEU A 207 5.34 -11.19 -14.31
C LEU A 207 6.71 -11.89 -14.29
N ILE A 208 7.38 -12.01 -15.44
CA ILE A 208 8.76 -12.51 -15.52
C ILE A 208 9.75 -11.67 -14.68
N ILE A 209 9.42 -10.41 -14.37
CA ILE A 209 10.21 -9.53 -13.48
C ILE A 209 10.26 -10.09 -12.04
N ALA A 210 9.33 -10.97 -11.64
CA ALA A 210 9.38 -11.64 -10.35
C ALA A 210 10.65 -12.49 -10.18
N VAL A 211 11.19 -13.05 -11.28
CA VAL A 211 12.40 -13.87 -11.25
C VAL A 211 13.64 -13.08 -10.83
N PRO A 212 14.02 -11.97 -11.49
CA PRO A 212 15.16 -11.17 -11.05
C PRO A 212 14.94 -10.54 -9.67
N LEU A 213 13.70 -10.22 -9.27
CA LEU A 213 13.40 -9.75 -7.92
C LEU A 213 13.67 -10.83 -6.86
N ALA A 214 13.20 -12.06 -7.09
CA ALA A 214 13.44 -13.18 -6.18
C ALA A 214 14.94 -13.53 -6.10
N LEU A 215 15.64 -13.56 -7.23
CA LEU A 215 17.09 -13.82 -7.25
C LEU A 215 17.87 -12.74 -6.51
N ASN A 216 17.56 -11.46 -6.74
CA ASN A 216 18.24 -10.38 -6.04
C ASN A 216 17.89 -10.37 -4.54
N GLY A 217 16.64 -10.70 -4.19
CA GLY A 217 16.21 -10.91 -2.81
C GLY A 217 16.93 -12.07 -2.11
N LEU A 218 17.22 -13.16 -2.83
CA LEU A 218 18.01 -14.28 -2.29
C LEU A 218 19.42 -13.83 -1.92
N VAL A 219 20.09 -13.12 -2.84
CA VAL A 219 21.44 -12.58 -2.60
C VAL A 219 21.40 -11.59 -1.43
N ALA A 220 20.41 -10.70 -1.41
CA ALA A 220 20.24 -9.74 -0.34
C ALA A 220 20.00 -10.41 1.03
N GLY A 221 19.24 -11.51 1.09
CA GLY A 221 19.02 -12.27 2.30
C GLY A 221 20.29 -12.97 2.83
N LEU A 222 21.13 -13.48 1.92
CA LEU A 222 22.46 -13.99 2.29
C LEU A 222 23.33 -12.89 2.89
N VAL A 223 23.37 -11.72 2.24
CA VAL A 223 24.11 -10.55 2.72
C VAL A 223 23.59 -10.08 4.08
N ALA A 224 22.26 -10.04 4.27
CA ALA A 224 21.64 -9.68 5.54
C ALA A 224 22.10 -10.57 6.69
N TYR A 225 22.18 -11.89 6.45
CA TYR A 225 22.64 -12.86 7.43
C TYR A 225 24.11 -12.67 7.81
N PHE A 226 25.00 -12.56 6.81
CA PHE A 226 26.45 -12.44 7.08
C PHE A 226 26.86 -11.09 7.68
N ILE A 227 26.21 -10.00 7.27
CA ILE A 227 26.49 -8.66 7.81
C ILE A 227 25.76 -8.45 9.15
N GLY A 228 24.66 -9.17 9.39
CA GLY A 228 23.88 -9.06 10.62
C GLY A 228 23.09 -7.76 10.71
N ILE A 229 22.54 -7.27 9.58
CA ILE A 229 21.73 -6.04 9.57
C ILE A 229 20.48 -6.26 10.40
N GLN A 230 20.15 -5.29 11.25
CA GLN A 230 19.00 -5.33 12.13
C GLN A 230 18.09 -4.13 11.90
N GLY A 231 16.82 -4.28 12.27
CA GLY A 231 15.85 -3.20 12.17
C GLY A 231 14.70 -3.36 13.15
N THR A 232 13.74 -2.45 12.97
CA THR A 232 12.48 -2.40 13.72
C THR A 232 11.31 -2.76 12.81
N PRO A 233 10.14 -3.11 13.37
CA PRO A 233 8.96 -3.40 12.55
C PRO A 233 8.56 -2.25 11.62
N MET A 234 8.87 -1.01 12.01
CA MET A 234 8.61 0.16 11.18
C MET A 234 9.61 0.26 10.01
N SER A 235 10.90 -0.01 10.23
CA SER A 235 11.92 0.06 9.17
C SER A 235 11.78 -1.07 8.15
N ALA A 236 11.33 -2.26 8.59
CA ALA A 236 11.11 -3.46 7.77
C ALA A 236 10.30 -3.22 6.49
N GLY A 237 9.39 -2.24 6.50
CA GLY A 237 8.54 -1.94 5.35
C GLY A 237 8.98 -0.77 4.47
N PHE A 238 10.10 -0.10 4.80
CA PHE A 238 10.60 1.06 4.04
C PHE A 238 11.90 0.79 3.26
N GLY A 239 12.67 -0.23 3.66
CA GLY A 239 14.00 -0.48 3.09
C GLY A 239 15.10 0.20 3.90
#